data_AF-A0A0W0VXX1-F1
#
_entry.id   AF-A0A0W0VXX1-F1
#
_cell.length_a   1.000
_cell.length_b   1.000
_cell.length_c   1.000
_cell.angle_alpha   90.00
_cell.angle_beta   90.00
_cell.angle_gamma   90.00
#
_symmetry.space_group_name_H-M   'P 1'
#
loop_
_entity.id
_entity.type
_entity.pdbx_description
1 polymer ?
#
loop_
_entity_poly.entity_id
_entity_poly.type
_entity_poly.pdbx_seq_one_letter_code
_entity_poly.pdbx_strand_id
1 'polypeptide(L)'
;MRKNKIDKEGSVHEAKHYMVTYVKETKDGPGHVSVSVLKQKKTDSKVSHTSFFPGALGSLINGVTFGSVPVRGEMAPSHHEDLEEADRVLVKEIERDTYKKAKIAQKEFSREVENGQRFYSVFGHWNPIASTFSHLFSAFRADHMTKMDYTRRHGFSPVEDMCGFNLYDENEVKIDGIKTDNCSSSVRHVLNGAGMNIEHTLVPSLFTPKLQKRGFQEMDKSEFKTKFKV
;
A
#
# COMPACT_ATOMS: atom_id res chain seq x y z
N MET A 1 61.16 6.81 -8.10
CA MET A 1 60.07 6.85 -9.10
C MET A 1 58.73 6.71 -8.39
N ARG A 2 58.03 7.83 -8.16
CA ARG A 2 56.67 7.88 -7.59
C ARG A 2 55.68 7.62 -8.71
N LYS A 3 54.83 6.59 -8.58
CA LYS A 3 53.63 6.45 -9.42
C LYS A 3 52.50 7.20 -8.72
N ASN A 4 52.22 8.41 -9.19
CA ASN A 4 51.03 9.15 -8.81
C ASN A 4 49.81 8.39 -9.35
N LYS A 5 49.04 7.82 -8.42
CA LYS A 5 47.72 7.28 -8.69
C LYS A 5 46.81 8.50 -8.85
N ILE A 6 46.48 8.83 -10.10
CA ILE A 6 45.51 9.86 -10.41
C ILE A 6 44.16 9.29 -9.98
N ASP A 7 43.67 9.78 -8.84
CA ASP A 7 42.30 9.59 -8.42
C ASP A 7 41.40 10.19 -9.50
N LYS A 8 40.78 9.30 -10.30
CA LYS A 8 39.64 9.66 -11.14
C LYS A 8 38.47 9.95 -10.19
N GLU A 9 38.42 11.17 -9.68
CA GLU A 9 37.17 11.81 -9.24
C GLU A 9 36.28 12.04 -10.47
N GLY A 10 35.79 10.94 -11.05
CA GLY A 10 34.62 10.98 -11.90
C GLY A 10 33.43 11.13 -10.99
N SER A 11 32.86 12.34 -10.93
CA SER A 11 31.62 12.61 -10.22
C SER A 11 30.52 11.68 -10.74
N VAL A 12 30.30 10.58 -10.01
CA VAL A 12 29.07 9.81 -10.10
C VAL A 12 27.99 10.78 -9.68
N HIS A 13 27.33 11.42 -10.65
CA HIS A 13 26.20 12.29 -10.36
C HIS A 13 25.20 11.49 -9.53
N GLU A 14 25.15 11.79 -8.24
CA GLU A 14 24.41 11.02 -7.28
C GLU A 14 22.93 11.18 -7.61
N ALA A 15 22.25 10.06 -7.86
CA ALA A 15 20.84 10.09 -8.16
C ALA A 15 20.09 10.70 -6.97
N LYS A 16 19.23 11.67 -7.24
CA LYS A 16 18.37 12.26 -6.21
C LYS A 16 17.16 11.37 -6.00
N HIS A 17 16.69 11.29 -4.76
CA HIS A 17 15.55 10.47 -4.40
C HIS A 17 14.48 11.36 -3.79
N TYR A 18 13.23 11.08 -4.13
CA TYR A 18 12.08 11.86 -3.68
C TYR A 18 10.99 10.95 -3.17
N MET A 19 10.22 11.47 -2.22
CA MET A 19 8.93 10.94 -1.84
C MET A 19 7.87 11.94 -2.26
N VAL A 20 6.81 11.44 -2.88
CA VAL A 20 5.75 12.24 -3.48
C VAL A 20 4.43 11.71 -2.95
N THR A 21 3.55 12.57 -2.47
CA THR A 21 2.18 12.21 -2.10
C THR A 21 1.22 12.98 -2.98
N TYR A 22 0.26 12.27 -3.57
CA TYR A 22 -0.83 12.84 -4.34
C TYR A 22 -2.06 12.88 -3.44
N VAL A 23 -2.67 14.06 -3.27
CA VAL A 23 -3.84 14.25 -2.42
C VAL A 23 -4.97 14.82 -3.26
N LYS A 24 -6.08 14.07 -3.33
CA LYS A 24 -7.38 14.51 -3.84
C LYS A 24 -8.28 14.82 -2.66
N GLU A 25 -8.73 16.06 -2.56
CA GLU A 25 -9.57 16.56 -1.48
C GLU A 25 -11.03 16.09 -1.64
N THR A 26 -11.76 16.02 -0.52
CA THR A 26 -13.15 15.54 -0.44
C THR A 26 -14.19 16.65 -0.73
N LYS A 27 -14.11 17.37 -1.85
CA LYS A 27 -15.10 18.43 -2.16
C LYS A 27 -16.40 17.87 -2.73
N ASP A 28 -16.31 17.08 -3.80
CA ASP A 28 -17.47 16.54 -4.53
C ASP A 28 -17.48 14.99 -4.57
N GLY A 29 -16.68 14.34 -3.72
CA GLY A 29 -16.56 12.88 -3.72
C GLY A 29 -15.64 12.33 -2.62
N PRO A 30 -15.43 11.00 -2.59
CA PRO A 30 -14.46 10.39 -1.70
C PRO A 30 -13.06 10.89 -2.11
N GLY A 31 -12.40 11.58 -1.19
CA GLY A 31 -11.03 11.99 -1.37
C GLY A 31 -10.12 10.77 -1.51
N HIS A 32 -8.91 11.00 -1.98
CA HIS A 32 -7.94 9.94 -2.20
C HIS A 32 -6.54 10.41 -1.85
N VAL A 33 -5.72 9.48 -1.38
CA VAL A 33 -4.31 9.76 -1.12
C VAL A 33 -3.47 8.57 -1.53
N SER A 34 -2.37 8.85 -2.22
CA SER A 34 -1.42 7.84 -2.65
C SER A 34 0.00 8.36 -2.57
N VAL A 35 0.96 7.44 -2.60
CA VAL A 35 2.37 7.76 -2.40
C VAL A 35 3.24 7.13 -3.46
N SER A 36 4.17 7.92 -3.97
CA SER A 36 5.21 7.51 -4.88
C SER A 36 6.58 7.76 -4.27
N VAL A 37 7.53 6.90 -4.63
CA VAL A 37 8.95 7.17 -4.45
C VAL A 37 9.61 7.24 -5.81
N LEU A 38 10.42 8.27 -5.99
CA LEU A 38 10.98 8.63 -7.27
C LEU A 38 12.51 8.64 -7.16
N LYS A 39 13.17 8.02 -8.14
CA LYS A 39 14.63 8.12 -8.31
C LYS A 39 14.92 8.89 -9.57
N GLN A 40 15.45 10.10 -9.42
CA GLN A 40 15.78 11.00 -10.52
C GLN A 40 17.25 10.81 -10.92
N LYS A 41 17.47 10.51 -12.20
CA LYS A 41 18.78 10.55 -12.86
C LYS A 41 18.77 11.70 -13.89
N LYS A 42 19.95 12.05 -14.44
CA LYS A 42 20.08 13.17 -15.40
C LYS A 42 19.06 13.15 -16.55
N THR A 43 18.75 11.97 -17.07
CA THR A 43 17.92 11.84 -18.28
C THR A 43 16.53 11.29 -18.01
N ASP A 44 16.33 10.59 -16.89
CA ASP A 44 15.15 9.74 -16.65
C ASP A 44 14.81 9.64 -15.16
N SER A 45 13.53 9.40 -14.86
CA SER A 45 13.00 9.22 -13.52
C SER A 45 12.27 7.89 -13.41
N LYS A 46 12.64 7.08 -12.41
CA LYS A 46 11.90 5.86 -12.09
C LYS A 46 10.94 6.11 -10.93
N VAL A 47 9.66 5.91 -11.17
CA VAL A 47 8.59 6.02 -10.17
C VAL A 47 8.16 4.65 -9.69
N SER A 48 7.95 4.52 -8.38
CA SER A 48 7.37 3.35 -7.73
C SER A 48 6.19 3.84 -6.89
N HIS A 49 5.00 3.31 -7.14
CA HIS A 49 3.74 3.92 -6.71
C HIS A 49 2.93 2.98 -5.84
N THR A 50 2.20 3.54 -4.87
CA THR A 50 1.29 2.83 -3.98
C THR A 50 0.02 3.66 -3.87
N SER A 51 -1.03 3.14 -4.49
CA SER A 51 -2.39 3.68 -4.45
C SER A 51 -3.31 2.49 -4.29
N PHE A 52 -4.05 2.49 -3.18
CA PHE A 52 -4.88 1.37 -2.76
C PHE A 52 -6.34 1.78 -2.81
N PHE A 53 -7.13 1.06 -3.60
CA PHE A 53 -8.53 1.37 -3.87
C PHE A 53 -9.36 0.08 -3.90
N PRO A 54 -10.71 0.16 -3.84
CA PRO A 54 -11.55 -1.02 -3.94
C PRO A 54 -11.59 -1.52 -5.39
N GLY A 55 -11.41 -2.83 -5.60
CA GLY A 55 -11.53 -3.40 -6.95
C GLY A 55 -12.91 -3.14 -7.57
N ALA A 56 -13.09 -3.35 -8.87
CA ALA A 56 -14.30 -2.92 -9.60
C ALA A 56 -15.62 -3.37 -8.96
N LEU A 57 -15.75 -4.66 -8.62
CA LEU A 57 -16.93 -5.18 -7.90
C LEU A 57 -17.02 -4.61 -6.48
N GLY A 58 -15.89 -4.46 -5.81
CA GLY A 58 -15.80 -3.88 -4.47
C GLY A 58 -16.22 -2.41 -4.43
N SER A 59 -15.96 -1.65 -5.48
CA SER A 59 -16.38 -0.25 -5.62
C SER A 59 -17.91 -0.14 -5.64
N LEU A 60 -18.60 -1.04 -6.35
CA LEU A 60 -20.06 -1.11 -6.34
C LEU A 60 -20.61 -1.46 -4.95
N ILE A 61 -20.05 -2.49 -4.31
CA ILE A 61 -20.45 -2.92 -2.96
C ILE A 61 -20.24 -1.77 -1.96
N ASN A 62 -19.08 -1.09 -2.01
CA ASN A 62 -18.81 0.06 -1.16
C ASN A 62 -19.78 1.21 -1.43
N GLY A 63 -20.14 1.48 -2.68
CA GLY A 63 -21.14 2.50 -3.02
C GLY A 63 -22.49 2.23 -2.35
N VAL A 64 -22.98 0.98 -2.41
CA VAL A 64 -24.28 0.59 -1.83
C VAL A 64 -24.23 0.47 -0.30
N THR A 65 -23.09 0.08 0.25
CA THR A 65 -22.90 -0.14 1.71
C THR A 65 -22.26 1.05 2.41
N PHE A 66 -22.15 2.19 1.73
CA PHE A 66 -21.48 3.40 2.22
C PHE A 66 -20.07 3.14 2.76
N GLY A 67 -19.34 2.21 2.15
CA GLY A 67 -17.98 1.86 2.52
C GLY A 67 -17.83 0.97 3.76
N SER A 68 -18.93 0.41 4.26
CA SER A 68 -18.99 -0.35 5.51
C SER A 68 -18.64 -1.83 5.36
N VAL A 69 -18.61 -2.36 4.13
CA VAL A 69 -18.23 -3.76 3.89
C VAL A 69 -16.80 -3.80 3.39
N PRO A 70 -15.87 -4.50 4.06
CA PRO A 70 -14.54 -4.73 3.50
C PRO A 70 -14.65 -5.53 2.20
N VAL A 71 -14.00 -5.03 1.15
CA VAL A 71 -13.97 -5.62 -0.18
C VAL A 71 -12.54 -5.94 -0.58
N ARG A 72 -12.38 -6.73 -1.64
CA ARG A 72 -11.05 -6.93 -2.23
C ARG A 72 -10.49 -5.59 -2.70
N GLY A 73 -9.30 -5.24 -2.21
CA GLY A 73 -8.60 -4.06 -2.67
C GLY A 73 -7.67 -4.36 -3.85
N GLU A 74 -7.30 -3.33 -4.58
CA GLU A 74 -6.42 -3.37 -5.74
C GLU A 74 -5.38 -2.25 -5.66
N MET A 75 -4.24 -2.48 -6.30
CA MET A 75 -3.17 -1.50 -6.43
C MET A 75 -3.25 -0.81 -7.79
N ALA A 76 -3.08 0.51 -7.84
CA ALA A 76 -3.02 1.21 -9.11
C ALA A 76 -1.81 0.78 -9.93
N PRO A 77 -1.98 0.54 -11.25
CA PRO A 77 -0.89 0.09 -12.11
C PRO A 77 0.17 1.18 -12.31
N SER A 78 -0.21 2.45 -12.17
CA SER A 78 0.68 3.59 -12.35
C SER A 78 0.21 4.80 -11.53
N HIS A 79 1.05 5.83 -11.47
CA HIS A 79 0.78 7.07 -10.74
C HIS A 79 0.06 8.14 -11.58
N HIS A 80 -0.19 7.89 -12.88
CA HIS A 80 -0.64 8.94 -13.80
C HIS A 80 -2.03 9.46 -13.44
N GLU A 81 -3.00 8.57 -13.21
CA GLU A 81 -4.37 8.94 -12.84
C GLU A 81 -4.39 9.73 -11.51
N ASP A 82 -3.69 9.23 -10.50
CA ASP A 82 -3.57 9.91 -9.21
C ASP A 82 -2.91 11.30 -9.33
N LEU A 83 -1.94 11.47 -10.23
CA LEU A 83 -1.33 12.77 -10.50
C LEU A 83 -2.30 13.73 -11.21
N GLU A 84 -3.06 13.25 -12.20
CA GLU A 84 -4.05 14.08 -12.89
C GLU A 84 -5.15 14.55 -11.94
N GLU A 85 -5.68 13.62 -11.13
CA GLU A 85 -6.79 13.88 -10.21
C GLU A 85 -6.39 14.60 -8.92
N ALA A 86 -5.10 14.64 -8.58
CA ALA A 86 -4.65 15.30 -7.36
C ALA A 86 -4.95 16.80 -7.38
N ASP A 87 -5.52 17.29 -6.28
CA ASP A 87 -5.58 18.72 -5.98
C ASP A 87 -4.23 19.24 -5.49
N ARG A 88 -3.43 18.38 -4.85
CA ARG A 88 -2.11 18.73 -4.33
C ARG A 88 -1.08 17.65 -4.61
N VAL A 89 0.11 18.07 -5.02
CA VAL A 89 1.30 17.24 -5.13
C VAL A 89 2.31 17.68 -4.08
N LEU A 90 2.59 16.80 -3.12
CA LEU A 90 3.49 17.07 -2.01
C LEU A 90 4.79 16.31 -2.21
N VAL A 91 5.92 17.02 -2.31
CA VAL A 91 7.22 16.45 -2.64
C VAL A 91 8.22 16.69 -1.52
N LYS A 92 9.04 15.68 -1.22
CA LYS A 92 10.17 15.79 -0.29
C LYS A 92 11.39 15.09 -0.87
N GLU A 93 12.54 15.77 -0.91
CA GLU A 93 13.83 15.12 -1.19
C GLU A 93 14.21 14.25 0.02
N ILE A 94 14.61 13.01 -0.25
CA ILE A 94 14.91 12.01 0.77
C ILE A 94 16.27 11.36 0.51
N GLU A 95 16.87 10.85 1.58
CA GLU A 95 18.10 10.09 1.49
C GLU A 95 17.88 8.74 0.79
N ARG A 96 18.96 8.19 0.23
CA ARG A 96 18.95 6.90 -0.47
C ARG A 96 18.45 5.76 0.42
N ASP A 97 18.77 5.77 1.71
CA ASP A 97 18.35 4.70 2.62
C ASP A 97 16.87 4.79 2.98
N THR A 98 16.34 6.00 3.17
CA THR A 98 14.89 6.24 3.28
C THR A 98 14.16 5.76 2.03
N TYR A 99 14.71 6.03 0.83
CA TYR A 99 14.15 5.55 -0.43
C TYR A 99 14.10 4.02 -0.51
N LYS A 100 15.17 3.33 -0.10
CA LYS A 100 15.20 1.85 -0.06
C LYS A 100 14.17 1.28 0.91
N LYS A 101 14.04 1.86 2.10
CA LYS A 101 13.06 1.43 3.11
C LYS A 101 11.63 1.61 2.61
N ALA A 102 11.33 2.76 2.01
CA ALA A 102 10.03 3.01 1.39
C ALA A 102 9.72 2.00 0.28
N LYS A 103 10.68 1.73 -0.61
CA LYS A 103 10.57 0.71 -1.67
C LYS A 103 10.26 -0.69 -1.13
N ILE A 104 10.84 -1.07 0.00
CA ILE A 104 10.58 -2.35 0.65
C ILE A 104 9.15 -2.38 1.18
N ALA A 105 8.72 -1.32 1.89
CA ALA A 105 7.36 -1.20 2.39
C ALA A 105 6.30 -1.23 1.26
N GLN A 106 6.54 -0.54 0.14
CA GLN A 106 5.65 -0.59 -1.03
C GLN A 106 5.50 -2.01 -1.58
N LYS A 107 6.61 -2.75 -1.69
CA LYS A 107 6.60 -4.14 -2.19
C LYS A 107 5.91 -5.09 -1.23
N GLU A 108 6.15 -4.92 0.07
CA GLU A 108 5.49 -5.71 1.12
C GLU A 108 3.98 -5.51 1.07
N PHE A 109 3.54 -4.24 1.03
CA PHE A 109 2.12 -3.90 0.94
C PHE A 109 1.47 -4.48 -0.33
N SER A 110 2.08 -4.28 -1.50
CA SER A 110 1.56 -4.83 -2.78
C SER A 110 1.41 -6.35 -2.72
N ARG A 111 2.42 -7.04 -2.19
CA ARG A 111 2.39 -8.50 -2.04
C ARG A 111 1.29 -8.96 -1.07
N GLU A 112 1.09 -8.26 0.04
CA GLU A 112 0.00 -8.57 0.98
C GLU A 112 -1.40 -8.34 0.33
N VAL A 113 -1.55 -7.31 -0.51
CA VAL A 113 -2.79 -7.08 -1.29
C VAL A 113 -3.01 -8.20 -2.31
N GLU A 114 -1.98 -8.55 -3.09
CA GLU A 114 -2.03 -9.63 -4.08
C GLU A 114 -2.35 -11.00 -3.45
N ASN A 115 -1.81 -11.27 -2.26
CA ASN A 115 -2.06 -12.49 -1.49
C ASN A 115 -3.42 -12.51 -0.77
N GLY A 116 -4.24 -11.47 -0.93
CA GLY A 116 -5.54 -11.32 -0.27
C GLY A 116 -5.42 -11.23 1.25
N GLN A 117 -4.32 -10.68 1.77
CA GLN A 117 -4.12 -10.43 3.21
C GLN A 117 -4.59 -9.01 3.60
N ARG A 118 -4.81 -8.12 2.62
CA ARG A 118 -5.31 -6.76 2.82
C ARG A 118 -6.59 -6.51 2.02
N PHE A 119 -7.65 -6.15 2.72
CA PHE A 119 -8.94 -5.77 2.15
C PHE A 119 -9.11 -4.25 2.22
N TYR A 120 -9.87 -3.70 1.29
CA TYR A 120 -10.20 -2.29 1.25
C TYR A 120 -11.53 -2.03 1.96
N SER A 121 -11.58 -0.99 2.79
CA SER A 121 -12.80 -0.44 3.39
C SER A 121 -12.63 1.07 3.47
N VAL A 122 -13.67 1.88 3.22
CA VAL A 122 -13.53 3.35 3.26
C VAL A 122 -13.01 3.81 4.63
N PHE A 123 -13.53 3.23 5.70
CA PHE A 123 -13.12 3.53 7.06
C PHE A 123 -11.88 2.75 7.54
N GLY A 124 -11.31 1.89 6.69
CA GLY A 124 -10.16 1.05 7.03
C GLY A 124 -10.40 0.26 8.32
N HIS A 125 -9.42 0.29 9.23
CA HIS A 125 -9.49 -0.36 10.54
C HIS A 125 -10.56 0.21 11.48
N TRP A 126 -11.04 1.43 11.26
CA TRP A 126 -12.07 2.06 12.10
C TRP A 126 -13.48 1.57 11.77
N ASN A 127 -13.63 0.76 10.72
CA ASN A 127 -14.88 0.12 10.39
C ASN A 127 -15.22 -0.91 11.49
N PRO A 128 -16.32 -0.74 12.24
CA PRO A 128 -16.68 -1.64 13.35
C PRO A 128 -16.99 -3.06 12.87
N ILE A 129 -17.34 -3.23 11.59
CA ILE A 129 -17.67 -4.51 10.98
C ILE A 129 -16.40 -5.19 10.42
N ALA A 130 -15.31 -4.45 10.21
CA ALA A 130 -14.10 -4.98 9.60
C ALA A 130 -13.38 -6.04 10.46
N SER A 131 -13.42 -5.92 11.79
CA SER A 131 -12.84 -6.93 12.68
C SER A 131 -13.60 -8.25 12.55
N THR A 132 -14.94 -8.23 12.60
CA THR A 132 -15.79 -9.41 12.43
C THR A 132 -15.58 -10.06 11.06
N PHE A 133 -15.53 -9.26 9.99
CA PHE A 133 -15.25 -9.78 8.64
C PHE A 133 -13.86 -10.39 8.55
N SER A 134 -12.84 -9.73 9.10
CA SER A 134 -11.48 -10.25 9.14
C SER A 134 -11.41 -11.61 9.84
N HIS A 135 -12.06 -11.76 11.00
CA HIS A 135 -12.12 -13.02 11.72
C HIS A 135 -12.85 -14.10 10.92
N LEU A 136 -14.01 -13.79 10.36
CA LEU A 136 -14.80 -14.74 9.57
C LEU A 136 -14.05 -15.24 8.33
N PHE A 137 -13.46 -14.32 7.56
CA PHE A 137 -12.68 -14.69 6.38
C PHE A 137 -11.39 -15.43 6.75
N SER A 138 -10.73 -15.04 7.84
CA SER A 138 -9.52 -15.74 8.29
C SER A 138 -9.85 -17.18 8.71
N ALA A 139 -10.97 -17.38 9.43
CA ALA A 139 -11.45 -18.71 9.80
C ALA A 139 -11.82 -19.55 8.57
N PHE A 140 -12.57 -18.99 7.62
CA PHE A 140 -12.92 -19.69 6.38
C PHE A 140 -11.69 -20.08 5.56
N ARG A 141 -10.71 -19.17 5.43
CA ARG A 141 -9.46 -19.44 4.72
C ARG A 141 -8.63 -20.49 5.46
N ALA A 142 -8.59 -20.45 6.79
CA ALA A 142 -7.86 -21.42 7.62
C ALA A 142 -8.45 -22.82 7.47
N ASP A 143 -9.77 -22.95 7.52
CA ASP A 143 -10.46 -24.20 7.27
C ASP A 143 -10.17 -24.72 5.86
N HIS A 144 -10.32 -23.89 4.83
CA HIS A 144 -10.04 -24.27 3.46
C HIS A 144 -8.58 -24.74 3.25
N MET A 145 -7.61 -24.03 3.81
CA MET A 145 -6.19 -24.43 3.72
C MET A 145 -5.91 -25.71 4.50
N THR A 146 -6.54 -25.89 5.66
CA THR A 146 -6.42 -27.12 6.47
C THR A 146 -7.01 -28.31 5.71
N LYS A 147 -8.17 -28.15 5.06
CA LYS A 147 -8.78 -29.17 4.19
C LYS A 147 -7.91 -29.55 3.00
N MET A 148 -7.32 -28.56 2.31
CA MET A 148 -6.39 -28.82 1.20
C MET A 148 -5.13 -29.55 1.67
N ASP A 149 -4.55 -29.12 2.80
CA ASP A 149 -3.36 -29.74 3.35
C ASP A 149 -3.60 -31.17 3.83
N TYR A 150 -4.73 -31.41 4.49
CA TYR A 150 -5.18 -32.75 4.85
C TYR A 150 -5.30 -33.65 3.62
N THR A 151 -6.03 -33.18 2.59
CA THR A 151 -6.22 -33.94 1.35
C THR A 151 -4.88 -34.25 0.67
N ARG A 152 -3.94 -33.30 0.70
CA ARG A 152 -2.59 -33.50 0.16
C ARG A 152 -1.79 -34.56 0.93
N ARG A 153 -1.89 -34.58 2.26
CA ARG A 153 -1.14 -35.51 3.12
C ARG A 153 -1.71 -36.93 3.10
N HIS A 154 -3.04 -37.04 3.14
CA HIS A 154 -3.73 -38.32 3.33
C HIS A 154 -4.30 -38.90 2.02
N GLY A 155 -4.40 -38.10 0.96
CA GLY A 155 -4.91 -38.54 -0.35
C GLY A 155 -6.44 -38.58 -0.47
N PHE A 156 -7.16 -38.20 0.58
CA PHE A 156 -8.62 -38.13 0.61
C PHE A 156 -9.10 -36.93 1.45
N SER A 157 -10.34 -36.50 1.23
CA SER A 157 -10.93 -35.38 1.99
C SER A 157 -11.18 -35.76 3.46
N PRO A 158 -11.06 -34.81 4.40
CA PRO A 158 -11.32 -35.08 5.82
C PRO A 158 -12.73 -35.65 6.03
N VAL A 159 -12.84 -36.53 7.04
CA VAL A 159 -14.12 -37.14 7.40
C VAL A 159 -14.93 -36.14 8.22
N GLU A 160 -16.22 -36.02 7.92
CA GLU A 160 -17.14 -35.18 8.68
C GLU A 160 -17.66 -35.93 9.92
N ASP A 161 -17.81 -35.23 11.04
CA ASP A 161 -18.50 -35.72 12.22
C ASP A 161 -20.03 -35.77 12.02
N MET A 162 -20.77 -36.24 13.03
CA MET A 162 -22.23 -36.36 12.96
C MET A 162 -22.97 -35.01 12.85
N CYS A 163 -22.27 -33.89 13.04
CA CYS A 163 -22.79 -32.54 12.94
C CYS A 163 -22.31 -31.82 11.66
N GLY A 164 -21.56 -32.50 10.79
CA GLY A 164 -21.02 -31.94 9.55
C GLY A 164 -19.72 -31.13 9.71
N PHE A 165 -19.02 -31.26 10.83
CA PHE A 165 -17.71 -30.64 11.03
C PHE A 165 -16.59 -31.58 10.55
N ASN A 166 -15.64 -31.04 9.78
CA ASN A 166 -14.46 -31.80 9.34
C ASN A 166 -13.55 -32.13 10.53
N LEU A 167 -13.19 -33.41 10.67
CA LEU A 167 -12.22 -33.88 11.66
C LEU A 167 -10.81 -33.88 11.04
N TYR A 168 -9.84 -33.28 11.75
CA TYR A 168 -8.46 -33.15 11.30
C TYR A 168 -7.50 -33.80 12.31
N ASP A 169 -6.46 -34.49 11.83
CA ASP A 169 -5.60 -35.35 12.65
C ASP A 169 -4.65 -34.58 13.59
N GLU A 170 -4.17 -33.38 13.20
CA GLU A 170 -3.55 -32.33 14.05
C GLU A 170 -2.87 -31.22 13.21
N ASN A 171 -2.83 -30.00 13.77
CA ASN A 171 -2.34 -28.71 13.25
C ASN A 171 -3.27 -27.99 12.26
N GLU A 172 -4.16 -27.15 12.79
CA GLU A 172 -4.82 -26.10 12.00
C GLU A 172 -3.78 -25.20 11.33
N VAL A 173 -3.99 -24.91 10.05
CA VAL A 173 -3.17 -23.93 9.35
C VAL A 173 -3.45 -22.55 9.94
N LYS A 174 -2.48 -22.00 10.67
CA LYS A 174 -2.53 -20.61 11.13
C LYS A 174 -2.33 -19.69 9.95
N ILE A 175 -3.29 -18.82 9.72
CA ILE A 175 -3.18 -17.77 8.72
C ILE A 175 -2.98 -16.44 9.44
N ASP A 176 -2.03 -15.65 8.94
CA ASP A 176 -1.92 -14.25 9.35
C ASP A 176 -3.25 -13.55 9.12
N GLY A 177 -3.79 -12.94 10.19
CA GLY A 177 -5.10 -12.31 10.16
C GLY A 177 -5.23 -11.29 9.03
N ILE A 178 -6.40 -11.30 8.38
CA ILE A 178 -6.70 -10.38 7.29
C ILE A 178 -6.76 -8.95 7.85
N LYS A 179 -6.01 -8.03 7.22
CA LYS A 179 -6.04 -6.62 7.57
C LYS A 179 -7.07 -5.90 6.72
N THR A 180 -7.72 -4.90 7.30
CA THR A 180 -8.58 -3.99 6.55
C THR A 180 -7.93 -2.61 6.53
N ASP A 181 -7.71 -2.11 5.33
CA ASP A 181 -6.98 -0.88 5.04
C ASP A 181 -7.82 0.05 4.15
N ASN A 182 -7.36 1.28 4.03
CA ASN A 182 -7.86 2.27 3.08
C ASN A 182 -6.68 2.99 2.40
N CYS A 183 -6.98 3.93 1.51
CA CYS A 183 -5.94 4.70 0.81
C CYS A 183 -4.98 5.39 1.80
N SER A 184 -5.53 5.97 2.88
CA SER A 184 -4.77 6.63 3.94
C SER A 184 -3.84 5.69 4.71
N SER A 185 -4.32 4.50 5.12
CA SER A 185 -3.49 3.55 5.85
C SER A 185 -2.39 2.93 4.96
N SER A 186 -2.62 2.80 3.65
CA SER A 186 -1.60 2.37 2.69
C SER A 186 -0.45 3.37 2.59
N VAL A 187 -0.77 4.67 2.49
CA VAL A 187 0.23 5.75 2.47
C VAL A 187 0.98 5.77 3.80
N ARG A 188 0.27 5.68 4.91
CA ARG A 188 0.89 5.59 6.24
C ARG A 188 1.85 4.42 6.36
N HIS A 189 1.49 3.24 5.87
CA HIS A 189 2.35 2.05 5.90
C HIS A 189 3.69 2.33 5.21
N VAL A 190 3.67 2.94 4.03
CA VAL A 190 4.89 3.28 3.28
C VAL A 190 5.70 4.36 3.99
N LEU A 191 5.06 5.44 4.47
CA LEU A 191 5.73 6.54 5.16
C LEU A 191 6.40 6.07 6.47
N ASN A 192 5.67 5.30 7.28
CA ASN A 192 6.21 4.75 8.53
C ASN A 192 7.32 3.72 8.27
N GLY A 193 7.16 2.86 7.26
CA GLY A 193 8.20 1.94 6.82
C GLY A 193 9.49 2.66 6.38
N ALA A 194 9.36 3.88 5.85
CA ALA A 194 10.49 4.74 5.51
C ALA A 194 11.11 5.47 6.72
N GLY A 195 10.56 5.32 7.93
CA GLY A 195 10.97 6.05 9.14
C GLY A 195 10.33 7.43 9.29
N MET A 196 9.35 7.78 8.46
CA MET A 196 8.58 9.02 8.56
C MET A 196 7.27 8.76 9.30
N ASN A 197 7.34 8.71 10.63
CA ASN A 197 6.17 8.44 11.46
C ASN A 197 5.06 9.47 11.25
N ILE A 198 3.98 9.05 10.59
CA ILE A 198 2.74 9.80 10.42
C ILE A 198 1.67 9.10 11.26
N GLU A 199 0.97 9.89 12.06
CA GLU A 199 -0.18 9.42 12.82
C GLU A 199 -1.29 8.92 11.89
N HIS A 200 -2.12 8.01 12.39
CA HIS A 200 -3.27 7.55 11.63
C HIS A 200 -4.18 8.74 11.28
N THR A 201 -4.65 8.75 10.04
CA THR A 201 -5.67 9.69 9.56
C THR A 201 -6.66 8.90 8.72
N LEU A 202 -7.94 9.16 8.96
CA LEU A 202 -9.02 8.52 8.22
C LEU A 202 -9.28 9.26 6.89
N VAL A 203 -9.14 10.58 6.93
CA VAL A 203 -9.51 11.50 5.85
C VAL A 203 -8.26 11.94 5.08
N PRO A 204 -8.20 11.71 3.76
CA PRO A 204 -7.10 12.13 2.89
C PRO A 204 -6.68 13.59 3.05
N SER A 205 -7.63 14.52 3.14
CA SER A 205 -7.35 15.96 3.31
C SER A 205 -6.57 16.31 4.58
N LEU A 206 -6.55 15.43 5.60
CA LEU A 206 -5.77 15.64 6.82
C LEU A 206 -4.29 15.26 6.66
N PHE A 207 -3.88 14.65 5.54
CA PHE A 207 -2.47 14.35 5.27
C PHE A 207 -1.65 15.60 5.02
N THR A 208 -2.15 16.54 4.22
CA THR A 208 -1.41 17.73 3.79
C THR A 208 -0.71 18.46 4.94
N PRO A 209 -1.41 18.91 6.00
CA PRO A 209 -0.75 19.60 7.11
C PRO A 209 0.23 18.70 7.89
N LYS A 210 -0.02 17.39 7.97
CA LYS A 210 0.88 16.44 8.65
C LYS A 210 2.16 16.21 7.85
N LEU A 211 2.05 16.10 6.53
CA LEU A 211 3.18 15.93 5.61
C LEU A 211 4.03 17.20 5.53
N GLN A 212 3.40 18.38 5.48
CA GLN A 212 4.13 19.65 5.50
C GLN A 212 4.98 19.81 6.78
N LYS A 213 4.45 19.42 7.95
CA LYS A 213 5.23 19.36 9.21
C LYS A 213 6.41 18.40 9.15
N ARG A 214 6.40 17.42 8.24
CA ARG A 214 7.51 16.49 7.98
C ARG A 214 8.44 16.97 6.85
N GLY A 215 8.28 18.21 6.37
CA GLY A 215 9.14 18.82 5.36
C GLY A 215 8.76 18.49 3.92
N PHE A 216 7.53 18.01 3.67
CA PHE A 216 6.99 17.98 2.32
C PHE A 216 6.59 19.38 1.87
N GLN A 217 6.89 19.71 0.62
CA GLN A 217 6.54 20.98 0.00
C GLN A 217 5.52 20.74 -1.10
N GLU A 218 4.55 21.63 -1.21
CA GLU A 218 3.61 21.60 -2.33
C GLU A 218 4.35 22.02 -3.60
N MET A 219 4.13 21.28 -4.68
CA MET A 219 4.70 21.52 -6.00
C MET A 219 3.57 21.58 -7.00
N ASP A 220 3.62 22.55 -7.91
CA ASP A 220 2.66 22.65 -9.00
C ASP A 220 2.71 21.39 -9.90
N LYS A 221 1.56 20.95 -10.41
CA LYS A 221 1.49 19.73 -11.25
C LYS A 221 2.32 19.85 -12.52
N SER A 222 2.30 21.02 -13.19
CA SER A 222 3.09 21.24 -14.40
C SER A 222 4.58 21.35 -14.09
N GLU A 223 4.96 21.98 -12.97
CA GLU A 223 6.34 21.96 -12.48
C GLU A 223 6.81 20.52 -12.20
N PHE A 224 5.99 19.72 -11.52
CA PHE A 224 6.28 18.33 -11.19
C PHE A 224 6.54 17.48 -12.44
N LYS A 225 5.61 17.50 -13.41
CA LYS A 225 5.72 16.81 -14.70
C LYS A 225 6.99 17.21 -15.44
N THR A 226 7.30 18.51 -15.48
CA THR A 226 8.49 19.05 -16.16
C THR A 226 9.78 18.59 -15.48
N LYS A 227 9.86 18.73 -14.15
CA LYS A 227 11.06 18.42 -13.35
C LYS A 227 11.39 16.94 -13.38
N PHE A 228 10.37 16.10 -13.26
CA PHE A 228 10.54 14.66 -13.15
C PHE A 228 10.35 13.90 -14.47
N LYS A 229 9.88 14.56 -15.54
CA LYS A 229 9.61 13.97 -16.86
C LYS A 229 8.65 12.78 -16.77
N VAL A 230 7.53 13.01 -16.10
CA VAL A 230 6.46 12.02 -15.82
C VAL A 230 5.14 12.46 -16.40
#